data_AF-A0A6V6YP47-F1
#
_entry.id   AF-A0A6V6YP47-F1
#
_cell.length_a   1.000
_cell.length_b   1.000
_cell.length_c   1.000
_cell.angle_alpha   90.00
_cell.angle_beta   90.00
_cell.angle_gamma   90.00
#
_symmetry.space_group_name_H-M   'P 1'
#
loop_
_entity.id
_entity.type
_entity.pdbx_description
1 polymer ?
#
loop_
_entity_poly.entity_id
_entity_poly.type
_entity_poly.pdbx_seq_one_letter_code
_entity_poly.pdbx_strand_id
1 'polypeptide(L)'
;MPIIAAFGGMLIPAGLFLALNYGTATQNGAGIPMATDIAFAIGILSLLGNKVPVSLKVFLTALAVIDDLGAIIVIAIFYTSSIAFINLAIALGIWGLLFVLNRMKINNLIPYLIGGVAMWYFMLNSGVHATITGVILAFVIPFGDGGKKSSSYKLQHFLHKPVAFLILPLFAIANTCIAIELDWHEGLNHTNTFGIVLGLVIGKPLGILLFSFIGVNAGLCALPKKLKWKHILGAGMLGGIGFTMSIFITILAFKDPEIIVFSKIAILIASVLSGIFGFVYLKFILTRKKIL
;
A
#
# COMPACT_ATOMS: atom_id res chain seq x y z
N MET A 1 9.11 15.54 -0.88
CA MET A 1 9.74 14.59 0.05
C MET A 1 8.98 13.26 0.10
N PRO A 2 7.66 13.18 0.38
CA PRO A 2 6.96 11.89 0.47
C PRO A 2 7.09 11.03 -0.79
N ILE A 3 7.02 11.63 -1.99
CA ILE A 3 7.20 10.93 -3.26
C ILE A 3 8.59 10.27 -3.37
N ILE A 4 9.66 11.02 -3.11
CA ILE A 4 11.03 10.50 -3.17
C ILE A 4 11.24 9.40 -2.11
N ALA A 5 10.69 9.62 -0.91
CA ALA A 5 10.74 8.65 0.17
C ALA A 5 10.00 7.35 -0.17
N ALA A 6 8.82 7.45 -0.80
CA ALA A 6 8.03 6.33 -1.30
C ALA A 6 8.79 5.54 -2.38
N PHE A 7 9.38 6.22 -3.37
CA PHE A 7 10.24 5.56 -4.36
C PHE A 7 11.36 4.73 -3.72
N GLY A 8 12.06 5.28 -2.73
CA GLY A 8 13.06 4.51 -1.98
C GLY A 8 12.46 3.38 -1.15
N GLY A 9 11.32 3.65 -0.50
CA GLY A 9 10.53 2.69 0.26
C GLY A 9 9.87 1.58 -0.56
N MET A 10 9.89 1.69 -1.88
CA MET A 10 9.48 0.65 -2.82
C MET A 10 10.69 -0.09 -3.41
N LEU A 11 11.68 0.65 -3.92
CA LEU A 11 12.81 0.08 -4.66
C LEU A 11 13.73 -0.74 -3.76
N ILE A 12 14.07 -0.26 -2.57
CA ILE A 12 15.00 -0.97 -1.67
C ILE A 12 14.41 -2.28 -1.14
N PRO A 13 13.17 -2.34 -0.63
CA PRO A 13 12.56 -3.61 -0.23
C PRO A 13 12.45 -4.63 -1.38
N ALA A 14 11.99 -4.19 -2.56
CA ALA A 14 11.88 -5.05 -3.73
C ALA A 14 13.27 -5.57 -4.16
N GLY A 15 14.28 -4.70 -4.15
CA GLY A 15 15.66 -5.06 -4.47
C GLY A 15 16.25 -6.07 -3.49
N LEU A 16 16.01 -5.91 -2.19
CA LEU A 16 16.45 -6.88 -1.17
C LEU A 16 15.76 -8.23 -1.33
N PHE A 17 14.46 -8.22 -1.62
CA PHE A 17 13.71 -9.46 -1.89
C PHE A 17 14.23 -10.17 -3.13
N LEU A 18 14.41 -9.42 -4.23
CA LEU A 18 14.94 -9.96 -5.49
C LEU A 18 16.36 -10.48 -5.31
N ALA A 19 17.24 -9.81 -4.57
CA ALA A 19 18.59 -10.29 -4.32
C ALA A 19 18.63 -11.69 -3.67
N LEU A 20 17.61 -12.05 -2.89
CA LEU A 20 17.49 -13.36 -2.24
C LEU A 20 16.68 -14.39 -3.03
N ASN A 21 15.79 -13.95 -3.93
CA ASN A 21 14.84 -14.80 -4.65
C ASN A 21 15.06 -14.78 -6.18
N TYR A 22 16.12 -14.14 -6.68
CA TYR A 22 16.38 -14.07 -8.11
C TYR A 22 16.61 -15.47 -8.69
N GLY A 23 15.88 -15.81 -9.75
CA GLY A 23 15.97 -17.12 -10.39
C GLY A 23 15.24 -18.25 -9.65
N THR A 24 14.53 -17.96 -8.55
CA THR A 24 13.65 -18.94 -7.89
C THR A 24 12.21 -18.78 -8.35
N ALA A 25 11.35 -19.76 -8.01
CA ALA A 25 9.91 -19.68 -8.27
C ALA A 25 9.23 -18.50 -7.55
N THR A 26 9.86 -17.96 -6.50
CA THR A 26 9.34 -16.89 -5.65
C THR A 26 9.76 -15.49 -6.11
N GLN A 27 10.55 -15.35 -7.18
CA GLN A 27 11.01 -14.03 -7.68
C GLN A 27 9.86 -13.06 -8.00
N ASN A 28 8.72 -13.59 -8.43
CA ASN A 28 7.51 -12.81 -8.70
C ASN A 28 6.95 -12.15 -7.43
N GLY A 29 7.40 -12.52 -6.22
CA GLY A 29 7.00 -11.89 -4.97
C GLY A 29 7.60 -10.50 -4.70
N ALA A 30 8.38 -9.92 -5.62
CA ALA A 30 9.08 -8.65 -5.41
C ALA A 30 8.16 -7.48 -5.00
N GLY A 31 6.89 -7.52 -5.39
CA GLY A 31 5.87 -6.56 -4.99
C GLY A 31 5.47 -6.62 -3.51
N ILE A 32 5.62 -7.77 -2.86
CA ILE A 32 5.11 -8.04 -1.51
C ILE A 32 5.70 -7.07 -0.46
N PRO A 33 7.03 -6.89 -0.35
CA PRO A 33 7.62 -6.03 0.66
C PRO A 33 7.60 -4.53 0.30
N MET A 34 6.96 -4.14 -0.81
CA MET A 34 6.83 -2.73 -1.22
C MET A 34 5.65 -2.03 -0.52
N ALA A 35 4.60 -2.80 -0.23
CA ALA A 35 3.33 -2.29 0.28
C ALA A 35 3.37 -1.86 1.75
N THR A 36 2.46 -0.94 2.10
CA THR A 36 2.23 -0.52 3.49
C THR A 36 0.74 -0.50 3.78
N ASP A 37 0.32 -1.18 4.85
CA ASP A 37 -1.02 -1.06 5.41
C ASP A 37 -1.19 0.28 6.13
N ILE A 38 -1.75 1.25 5.40
CA ILE A 38 -2.00 2.60 5.90
C ILE A 38 -2.87 2.63 7.16
N ALA A 39 -3.83 1.72 7.28
CA ALA A 39 -4.79 1.71 8.38
C ALA A 39 -4.10 1.28 9.68
N PHE A 40 -3.30 0.21 9.63
CA PHE A 40 -2.53 -0.23 10.79
C PHE A 40 -1.39 0.74 11.13
N ALA A 41 -0.67 1.26 10.13
CA ALA A 41 0.42 2.20 10.36
C ALA A 41 -0.07 3.50 11.04
N ILE A 42 -1.18 4.06 10.57
CA ILE A 42 -1.82 5.23 11.22
C ILE A 42 -2.46 4.84 12.56
N GLY A 43 -3.01 3.64 12.69
CA GLY A 43 -3.57 3.11 13.93
C GLY A 43 -2.53 3.08 15.05
N ILE A 44 -1.38 2.44 14.82
CA ILE A 44 -0.26 2.39 15.76
C ILE A 44 0.29 3.80 16.03
N LEU A 45 0.43 4.63 14.99
CA LEU A 45 0.86 6.01 15.17
C LEU A 45 -0.12 6.81 16.05
N SER A 46 -1.42 6.52 15.98
CA SER A 46 -2.45 7.18 16.78
C SER A 46 -2.43 6.74 18.25
N LEU A 47 -1.97 5.53 18.56
CA LEU A 47 -1.76 5.05 19.94
C LEU A 47 -0.68 5.85 20.71
N LEU A 48 0.24 6.50 19.99
CA LEU A 48 1.23 7.42 20.59
C LEU A 48 0.60 8.76 21.04
N GLY A 49 -0.70 8.95 20.76
CA GLY A 49 -1.51 10.07 21.25
C GLY A 49 -1.13 11.42 20.66
N ASN A 50 -1.37 12.47 21.44
CA ASN A 50 -1.21 13.87 21.00
C ASN A 50 0.26 14.30 20.81
N LYS A 51 1.22 13.43 21.13
CA LYS A 51 2.66 13.72 20.98
C LYS A 51 3.11 13.68 19.52
N VAL A 52 2.35 13.05 18.65
CA VAL A 52 2.69 12.88 17.23
C VAL A 52 2.43 14.19 16.47
N PRO A 53 3.44 14.79 15.83
CA PRO A 53 3.24 15.96 14.97
C PRO A 53 2.28 15.64 13.82
N VAL A 54 1.35 16.56 13.51
CA VAL A 54 0.46 16.42 12.35
C VAL A 54 1.24 16.20 11.05
N SER A 55 2.40 16.85 10.91
CA SER A 55 3.31 16.65 9.77
C SER A 55 3.79 15.21 9.61
N LEU A 56 3.93 14.45 10.70
CA LEU A 56 4.33 13.03 10.65
C LEU A 56 3.17 12.15 10.16
N LYS A 57 1.95 12.43 10.60
CA LYS A 57 0.74 11.74 10.11
C LYS A 57 0.58 11.97 8.61
N VAL A 58 0.64 13.23 8.17
CA VAL A 58 0.54 13.59 6.75
C VAL A 58 1.66 12.96 5.92
N PHE A 59 2.90 12.95 6.42
CA PHE A 59 4.02 12.29 5.76
C PHE A 59 3.77 10.79 5.56
N LEU A 60 3.40 10.08 6.64
CA LEU A 60 3.16 8.63 6.59
C LEU A 60 1.95 8.27 5.71
N THR A 61 0.87 9.04 5.79
CA THR A 61 -0.31 8.85 4.92
C THR A 61 0.06 9.06 3.45
N ALA A 62 0.78 10.14 3.13
CA ALA A 62 1.19 10.40 1.75
C ALA A 62 2.14 9.33 1.22
N LEU A 63 3.09 8.89 2.03
CA LEU A 63 4.02 7.81 1.69
C LEU A 63 3.26 6.52 1.38
N ALA A 64 2.39 6.06 2.28
CA ALA A 64 1.62 4.83 2.10
C ALA A 64 0.70 4.88 0.87
N VAL A 65 0.03 6.02 0.60
CA VAL A 65 -0.80 6.17 -0.61
C VAL A 65 0.03 6.06 -1.89
N ILE A 66 1.22 6.67 -1.93
CA ILE A 66 2.09 6.61 -3.11
C ILE A 66 2.65 5.20 -3.28
N ASP A 67 3.05 4.54 -2.19
CA ASP A 67 3.54 3.15 -2.21
C ASP A 67 2.46 2.19 -2.71
N ASP A 68 1.21 2.34 -2.25
CA ASP A 68 0.08 1.51 -2.68
C ASP A 68 -0.26 1.72 -4.16
N LEU A 69 -0.30 2.97 -4.63
CA LEU A 69 -0.50 3.27 -6.06
C LEU A 69 0.64 2.69 -6.91
N GLY A 70 1.88 2.81 -6.43
CA GLY A 70 3.04 2.24 -7.07
C GLY A 70 2.97 0.71 -7.14
N ALA A 71 2.58 0.05 -6.06
CA ALA A 71 2.37 -1.39 -6.01
C ALA A 71 1.27 -1.83 -6.99
N ILE A 72 0.15 -1.11 -7.06
CA ILE A 72 -0.92 -1.38 -8.04
C ILE A 72 -0.42 -1.29 -9.49
N ILE A 73 0.44 -0.32 -9.81
CA ILE A 73 1.04 -0.20 -11.14
C ILE A 73 1.98 -1.39 -11.43
N VAL A 74 2.80 -1.78 -10.46
CA VAL A 74 3.68 -2.95 -10.58
C VAL A 74 2.85 -4.22 -10.78
N ILE A 75 1.74 -4.39 -10.05
CA ILE A 75 0.78 -5.47 -10.23
C ILE A 75 0.21 -5.49 -11.66
N ALA A 76 -0.21 -4.33 -12.16
CA ALA A 76 -0.79 -4.20 -13.49
C ALA A 76 0.17 -4.65 -14.61
N ILE A 77 1.46 -4.34 -14.46
CA ILE A 77 2.46 -4.59 -15.51
C ILE A 77 3.03 -6.01 -15.42
N PHE A 78 3.37 -6.48 -14.21
CA PHE A 78 4.18 -7.69 -14.04
C PHE A 78 3.37 -8.96 -13.74
N TYR A 79 2.12 -8.84 -13.29
CA TYR A 79 1.31 -9.98 -12.84
C TYR A 79 0.15 -10.30 -13.79
N THR A 80 0.04 -9.58 -14.90
CA THR A 80 -0.98 -9.82 -15.92
C THR A 80 -0.63 -11.08 -16.71
N SER A 81 -1.50 -12.09 -16.65
CA SER A 81 -1.22 -13.43 -17.22
C SER A 81 -1.52 -13.51 -18.71
N SER A 82 -2.71 -13.07 -19.12
CA SER A 82 -3.19 -13.07 -20.50
C SER A 82 -4.16 -11.91 -20.68
N ILE A 83 -4.20 -11.33 -21.87
CA ILE A 83 -5.06 -10.16 -22.14
C ILE A 83 -6.16 -10.55 -23.11
N ALA A 84 -7.41 -10.57 -22.64
CA ALA A 84 -8.57 -10.62 -23.52
C ALA A 84 -8.87 -9.20 -24.03
N PHE A 85 -8.31 -8.85 -25.19
CA PHE A 85 -8.37 -7.52 -25.77
C PHE A 85 -9.79 -6.97 -25.93
N ILE A 86 -10.77 -7.83 -26.22
CA ILE A 86 -12.17 -7.40 -26.35
C ILE A 86 -12.74 -6.88 -25.02
N ASN A 87 -12.53 -7.61 -23.93
CA ASN A 87 -12.99 -7.20 -22.60
C ASN A 87 -12.25 -5.94 -22.13
N LEU A 88 -10.94 -5.86 -22.42
CA LEU A 88 -10.16 -4.66 -22.13
C LEU A 88 -10.66 -3.43 -22.91
N ALA A 89 -10.97 -3.60 -24.20
CA ALA A 89 -11.50 -2.53 -25.04
C ALA A 89 -12.88 -2.05 -24.55
N ILE A 90 -13.75 -2.96 -24.09
CA ILE A 90 -15.04 -2.60 -23.49
C ILE A 90 -14.81 -1.82 -22.19
N ALA A 91 -13.92 -2.27 -21.30
CA ALA A 91 -13.61 -1.57 -20.06
C ALA A 91 -13.07 -0.16 -20.31
N LEU A 92 -12.17 0.00 -21.29
CA LEU A 92 -11.65 1.30 -21.71
C LEU A 92 -12.70 2.18 -22.39
N GLY A 93 -13.62 1.57 -23.15
CA GLY A 93 -14.75 2.26 -23.77
C GLY A 93 -15.70 2.83 -22.71
N ILE A 94 -16.03 2.06 -21.67
CA ILE A 94 -16.82 2.54 -20.53
C ILE A 94 -16.08 3.67 -19.82
N TRP A 95 -14.78 3.51 -19.56
CA TRP A 95 -13.97 4.55 -18.94
C TRP A 95 -13.97 5.85 -19.75
N GLY A 96 -13.80 5.75 -21.07
CA GLY A 96 -13.87 6.88 -22.00
C GLY A 96 -15.23 7.56 -22.00
N LEU A 97 -16.32 6.80 -21.95
CA LEU A 97 -17.67 7.34 -21.82
C LEU A 97 -17.82 8.11 -20.50
N LEU A 98 -17.42 7.53 -19.38
CA LEU A 98 -17.46 8.21 -18.08
C LEU A 98 -16.61 9.48 -18.06
N PHE A 99 -15.46 9.46 -18.75
CA PHE A 99 -14.61 10.63 -18.92
C PHE A 99 -15.31 11.73 -19.71
N VAL A 100 -16.01 11.39 -20.79
CA VAL A 100 -16.86 12.35 -21.54
C VAL A 100 -17.96 12.92 -20.65
N LEU A 101 -18.66 12.10 -19.85
CA LEU A 101 -19.67 12.59 -18.90
C LEU A 101 -19.08 13.58 -17.88
N ASN A 102 -17.86 13.32 -17.40
CA ASN A 102 -17.14 14.23 -16.50
C ASN A 102 -16.82 15.56 -17.19
N ARG A 103 -16.37 15.51 -18.46
CA ARG A 103 -16.13 16.72 -19.27
C ARG A 103 -17.42 17.50 -19.56
N MET A 104 -18.56 16.82 -19.65
CA MET A 104 -19.89 17.43 -19.72
C MET A 104 -20.40 17.98 -18.37
N LYS A 105 -19.57 17.92 -17.31
CA LYS A 105 -19.88 18.41 -15.95
C LYS A 105 -21.09 17.71 -15.31
N ILE A 106 -21.33 16.46 -15.67
CA ILE A 106 -22.37 15.64 -15.04
C ILE A 106 -21.88 15.22 -13.65
N ASN A 107 -22.35 15.90 -12.62
CA ASN A 107 -21.91 15.68 -11.24
C ASN A 107 -22.64 14.53 -10.52
N ASN A 108 -23.60 13.86 -11.19
CA ASN A 108 -24.32 12.74 -10.62
C ASN A 108 -23.41 11.50 -10.51
N LEU A 109 -23.29 10.91 -9.33
CA LEU A 109 -22.41 9.77 -9.04
C LEU A 109 -22.91 8.44 -9.62
N ILE A 110 -24.23 8.29 -9.81
CA ILE A 110 -24.85 7.04 -10.27
C ILE A 110 -24.22 6.45 -11.54
N PRO A 111 -24.05 7.21 -12.65
CA PRO A 111 -23.44 6.68 -13.87
C PRO A 111 -22.01 6.20 -13.64
N TYR A 112 -21.22 6.90 -12.80
CA TYR A 112 -19.86 6.50 -12.47
C TYR A 112 -19.82 5.21 -11.66
N LEU A 113 -20.72 5.04 -10.68
CA LEU A 113 -20.76 3.81 -9.89
C LEU A 113 -21.19 2.59 -10.73
N ILE A 114 -22.24 2.74 -11.55
CA ILE A 114 -22.70 1.67 -12.45
C ILE A 114 -21.62 1.33 -13.48
N GLY A 115 -21.06 2.35 -14.13
CA GLY A 115 -19.96 2.18 -15.08
C GLY A 115 -18.73 1.56 -14.41
N GLY A 116 -18.45 1.92 -13.16
CA GLY A 116 -17.39 1.32 -12.34
C GLY A 116 -17.57 -0.18 -12.11
N VAL A 117 -18.78 -0.62 -11.74
CA VAL A 117 -19.09 -2.06 -11.57
C VAL A 117 -18.97 -2.80 -12.90
N ALA A 118 -19.47 -2.21 -14.00
CA ALA A 118 -19.33 -2.80 -15.33
C ALA A 118 -17.86 -2.89 -15.76
N MET A 119 -17.08 -1.83 -15.57
CA MET A 119 -15.64 -1.83 -15.82
C MET A 119 -14.93 -2.90 -15.00
N TRP A 120 -15.31 -3.08 -13.73
CA TRP A 120 -14.69 -4.06 -12.84
C TRP A 120 -14.90 -5.48 -13.36
N TYR A 121 -16.10 -5.79 -13.83
CA TYR A 121 -16.43 -7.07 -14.45
C TYR A 121 -15.63 -7.32 -15.73
N PHE A 122 -15.53 -6.33 -16.62
CA PHE A 122 -14.77 -6.48 -17.86
C PHE A 122 -13.26 -6.52 -17.62
N MET A 123 -12.73 -5.78 -16.64
CA MET A 123 -11.34 -5.88 -16.23
C MET A 123 -11.01 -7.27 -15.71
N LEU A 124 -11.84 -7.83 -14.82
CA LEU A 124 -11.68 -9.19 -14.31
C LEU A 124 -11.58 -10.23 -15.44
N ASN A 125 -12.45 -10.13 -16.45
CA ASN A 125 -12.46 -11.03 -17.60
C ASN A 125 -11.41 -10.68 -18.67
N SER A 126 -10.74 -9.53 -18.56
CA SER A 126 -9.66 -9.14 -19.46
C SER A 126 -8.31 -9.75 -19.08
N GLY A 127 -8.21 -10.33 -17.88
CA GLY A 127 -6.96 -10.81 -17.29
C GLY A 127 -6.08 -9.71 -16.68
N VAL A 128 -6.48 -8.45 -16.80
CA VAL A 128 -5.98 -7.33 -15.98
C VAL A 128 -6.65 -7.36 -14.61
N HIS A 129 -5.93 -6.96 -13.57
CA HIS A 129 -6.42 -6.99 -12.20
C HIS A 129 -7.63 -6.06 -11.99
N ALA A 130 -8.72 -6.64 -11.50
CA ALA A 130 -9.96 -5.90 -11.28
C ALA A 130 -9.83 -4.73 -10.28
N THR A 131 -8.85 -4.78 -9.37
CA THR A 131 -8.56 -3.72 -8.39
C THR A 131 -8.14 -2.40 -9.02
N ILE A 132 -7.49 -2.44 -10.18
CA ILE A 132 -7.08 -1.25 -10.93
C ILE A 132 -8.29 -0.39 -11.32
N THR A 133 -9.45 -1.04 -11.53
CA THR A 133 -10.71 -0.36 -11.85
C THR A 133 -11.07 0.72 -10.84
N GLY A 134 -10.93 0.44 -9.54
CA GLY A 134 -11.30 1.40 -8.49
C GLY A 134 -10.47 2.69 -8.58
N VAL A 135 -9.17 2.55 -8.85
CA VAL A 135 -8.24 3.68 -9.02
C VAL A 135 -8.55 4.45 -10.30
N ILE A 136 -8.68 3.76 -11.43
CA ILE A 136 -8.95 4.37 -12.73
C ILE A 136 -10.33 5.08 -12.76
N LEU A 137 -11.33 4.51 -12.08
CA LEU A 137 -12.64 5.14 -11.89
C LEU A 137 -12.54 6.41 -11.04
N ALA A 138 -11.76 6.39 -9.96
CA ALA A 138 -11.57 7.55 -9.09
C ALA A 138 -11.02 8.77 -9.85
N PHE A 139 -10.17 8.58 -10.85
CA PHE A 139 -9.66 9.66 -11.71
C PHE A 139 -10.72 10.29 -12.63
N VAL A 140 -11.85 9.61 -12.85
CA VAL A 140 -12.93 10.09 -13.73
C VAL A 140 -14.11 10.64 -12.94
N ILE A 141 -14.22 10.34 -11.65
CA ILE A 141 -15.24 10.92 -10.78
C ILE A 141 -15.04 12.44 -10.67
N PRO A 142 -16.10 13.27 -10.84
CA PRO A 142 -15.99 14.72 -10.79
C PRO A 142 -15.42 15.26 -9.47
N PHE A 143 -14.27 15.94 -9.56
CA PHE A 143 -13.60 16.56 -8.41
C PHE A 143 -14.14 17.95 -8.05
N GLY A 144 -14.62 18.70 -9.05
CA GLY A 144 -15.18 20.04 -8.87
C GLY A 144 -14.17 21.02 -8.27
N ASP A 145 -14.58 21.70 -7.20
CA ASP A 145 -13.77 22.64 -6.41
C ASP A 145 -12.94 21.96 -5.30
N GLY A 146 -13.01 20.63 -5.17
CA GLY A 146 -12.43 19.89 -4.05
C GLY A 146 -13.04 20.20 -2.68
N GLY A 147 -14.12 20.99 -2.65
CA GLY A 147 -14.82 21.38 -1.45
C GLY A 147 -15.72 20.28 -0.90
N LYS A 148 -16.25 20.50 0.31
CA LYS A 148 -17.13 19.52 0.99
C LYS A 148 -18.41 19.17 0.20
N LYS A 149 -18.79 20.00 -0.77
CA LYS A 149 -19.98 19.81 -1.61
C LYS A 149 -19.70 18.98 -2.86
N SER A 150 -18.44 18.74 -3.23
CA SER A 150 -18.08 18.00 -4.43
C SER A 150 -18.50 16.52 -4.33
N SER A 151 -18.78 15.93 -5.48
CA SER A 151 -19.21 14.53 -5.57
C SER A 151 -18.10 13.58 -5.11
N SER A 152 -16.84 13.85 -5.46
CA SER A 152 -15.68 13.10 -4.98
C SER A 152 -15.53 13.14 -3.45
N TYR A 153 -15.67 14.31 -2.82
CA TYR A 153 -15.54 14.45 -1.37
C TYR A 153 -16.65 13.70 -0.63
N LYS A 154 -17.90 13.83 -1.09
CA LYS A 154 -19.04 13.11 -0.50
C LYS A 154 -18.84 11.60 -0.59
N LEU A 155 -18.41 11.10 -1.74
CA LEU A 155 -18.15 9.68 -1.95
C LEU A 155 -16.99 9.20 -1.06
N GLN A 156 -15.86 9.91 -1.02
CA GLN A 156 -14.73 9.57 -0.17
C GLN A 156 -15.12 9.53 1.32
N HIS A 157 -15.84 10.56 1.79
CA HIS A 157 -16.27 10.63 3.18
C HIS A 157 -17.24 9.50 3.54
N PHE A 158 -18.14 9.15 2.62
CA PHE A 158 -19.04 8.01 2.78
C PHE A 158 -18.29 6.68 2.81
N LEU A 159 -17.33 6.46 1.90
CA LEU A 159 -16.56 5.22 1.79
C LEU A 159 -15.60 4.99 2.96
N HIS A 160 -15.07 6.05 3.59
CA HIS A 160 -14.09 5.92 4.67
C HIS A 160 -14.57 5.00 5.80
N LYS A 161 -15.82 5.12 6.26
CA LYS A 161 -16.37 4.29 7.35
C LYS A 161 -16.54 2.81 6.98
N PRO A 162 -17.31 2.43 5.94
CA PRO A 162 -17.47 1.04 5.57
C PRO A 162 -16.14 0.41 5.16
N VAL A 163 -15.24 1.14 4.50
CA VAL A 163 -13.91 0.61 4.16
C VAL A 163 -13.10 0.29 5.42
N ALA A 164 -12.99 1.25 6.34
CA ALA A 164 -12.16 1.08 7.55
C ALA A 164 -12.73 0.07 8.56
N PHE A 165 -14.06 -0.01 8.69
CA PHE A 165 -14.71 -0.78 9.76
C PHE A 165 -15.36 -2.09 9.31
N LEU A 166 -15.59 -2.28 8.01
CA LEU A 166 -16.20 -3.50 7.48
C LEU A 166 -15.31 -4.17 6.44
N ILE A 167 -14.92 -3.47 5.37
CA ILE A 167 -14.21 -4.09 4.24
C ILE A 167 -12.80 -4.52 4.66
N LEU A 168 -12.00 -3.64 5.29
CA LEU A 168 -10.65 -3.98 5.73
C LEU A 168 -10.64 -5.10 6.78
N PRO A 169 -11.45 -5.05 7.86
CA PRO A 169 -11.52 -6.16 8.81
C PRO A 169 -11.99 -7.49 8.19
N LEU A 170 -13.01 -7.45 7.32
CA LEU A 170 -13.48 -8.64 6.62
C LEU A 170 -12.40 -9.23 5.71
N PHE A 171 -11.72 -8.38 4.94
CA PHE A 171 -10.61 -8.78 4.08
C PHE A 171 -9.47 -9.40 4.89
N ALA A 172 -9.10 -8.77 6.01
CA ALA A 172 -8.09 -9.28 6.91
C ALA A 172 -8.48 -10.67 7.41
N ILE A 173 -9.65 -10.83 8.03
CA ILE A 173 -10.12 -12.12 8.56
C ILE A 173 -10.15 -13.21 7.48
N ALA A 174 -10.71 -12.91 6.31
CA ALA A 174 -10.81 -13.87 5.21
C ALA A 174 -9.44 -14.34 4.70
N ASN A 175 -8.41 -13.50 4.78
CA ASN A 175 -7.08 -13.83 4.25
C ASN A 175 -6.06 -14.24 5.32
N THR A 176 -6.25 -13.87 6.58
CA THR A 176 -5.36 -14.19 7.71
C THR A 176 -5.83 -15.41 8.50
N CYS A 177 -6.97 -16.02 8.15
CA CYS A 177 -7.40 -17.32 8.69
C CYS A 177 -6.50 -18.44 8.14
N ILE A 178 -5.26 -18.47 8.60
CA ILE A 178 -4.23 -19.42 8.18
C ILE A 178 -4.36 -20.66 9.07
N ALA A 179 -4.54 -21.83 8.47
CA ALA A 179 -4.40 -23.09 9.18
C ALA A 179 -2.92 -23.28 9.53
N ILE A 180 -2.59 -23.23 10.82
CA ILE A 180 -1.24 -23.52 11.30
C ILE A 180 -1.10 -25.02 11.39
N GLU A 181 -0.50 -25.62 10.35
CA GLU A 181 -0.14 -27.04 10.33
C GLU A 181 1.11 -27.28 11.19
N LEU A 182 1.37 -28.53 11.58
CA LEU A 182 2.49 -28.89 12.45
C LEU A 182 3.85 -28.47 11.85
N ASP A 183 3.96 -28.45 10.52
CA ASP A 183 5.18 -28.16 9.77
C ASP A 183 5.35 -26.67 9.39
N TRP A 184 4.56 -25.77 9.99
CA TRP A 184 4.61 -24.32 9.72
C TRP A 184 6.00 -23.69 9.86
N HIS A 185 6.87 -24.33 10.66
CA HIS A 185 8.22 -23.88 10.96
C HIS A 185 9.20 -24.15 9.81
N GLU A 186 8.96 -25.15 8.96
CA GLU A 186 9.78 -25.42 7.78
C GLU A 186 9.70 -24.24 6.79
N GLY A 187 8.50 -23.67 6.64
CA GLY A 187 8.21 -22.48 5.86
C GLY A 187 9.04 -21.24 6.21
N LEU A 188 9.53 -21.14 7.44
CA LEU A 188 10.33 -19.98 7.90
C LEU A 188 11.75 -19.98 7.33
N ASN A 189 12.29 -21.15 7.00
CA ASN A 189 13.67 -21.27 6.51
C ASN A 189 13.79 -21.06 4.98
N HIS A 190 12.69 -20.73 4.30
CA HIS A 190 12.71 -20.41 2.88
C HIS A 190 13.24 -19.00 2.60
N THR A 191 13.98 -18.85 1.51
CA THR A 191 14.49 -17.57 0.99
C THR A 191 13.40 -16.52 0.76
N ASN A 192 12.18 -16.97 0.43
CA ASN A 192 11.01 -16.11 0.29
C ASN A 192 10.63 -15.44 1.61
N THR A 193 10.55 -16.21 2.70
CA THR A 193 10.23 -15.72 4.04
C THR A 193 11.28 -14.70 4.51
N PHE A 194 12.57 -15.01 4.34
CA PHE A 194 13.64 -14.06 4.65
C PHE A 194 13.56 -12.79 3.78
N GLY A 195 13.29 -12.93 2.49
CA GLY A 195 13.12 -11.80 1.57
C GLY A 195 12.00 -10.85 2.01
N ILE A 196 10.84 -11.41 2.39
CA ILE A 196 9.70 -10.62 2.87
C ILE A 196 10.06 -9.90 4.18
N VAL A 197 10.58 -10.64 5.16
CA VAL A 197 10.91 -10.09 6.50
C VAL A 197 11.99 -9.02 6.39
N LEU A 198 13.08 -9.28 5.67
CA LEU A 198 14.15 -8.31 5.49
C LEU A 198 13.69 -7.10 4.68
N GLY A 199 12.90 -7.31 3.62
CA GLY A 199 12.34 -6.22 2.82
C GLY A 199 11.47 -5.26 3.63
N LEU A 200 10.54 -5.80 4.41
CA LEU A 200 9.61 -5.00 5.23
C LEU A 200 10.27 -4.41 6.49
N VAL A 201 11.03 -5.20 7.25
CA VAL A 201 11.57 -4.76 8.55
C VAL A 201 12.81 -3.88 8.38
N ILE A 202 13.65 -4.16 7.38
CA ILE A 202 14.93 -3.46 7.18
C ILE A 202 14.90 -2.60 5.91
N GLY A 203 14.43 -3.16 4.80
CA GLY A 203 14.40 -2.50 3.50
C GLY A 203 13.57 -1.22 3.52
N LYS A 204 12.36 -1.24 4.09
CA LYS A 204 11.47 -0.07 4.15
C LYS A 204 12.10 1.09 4.93
N PRO A 205 12.54 0.91 6.19
CA PRO A 205 13.21 1.98 6.93
C PRO A 205 14.44 2.52 6.21
N LEU A 206 15.29 1.64 5.68
CA LEU A 206 16.51 2.03 4.98
C LEU A 206 16.19 2.81 3.70
N GLY A 207 15.29 2.30 2.86
CA GLY A 207 14.93 2.94 1.59
C GLY A 207 14.30 4.31 1.78
N ILE A 208 13.35 4.41 2.72
CA ILE A 208 12.69 5.68 3.05
C ILE A 208 13.71 6.69 3.57
N LEU A 209 14.59 6.29 4.49
CA LEU A 209 15.60 7.19 5.06
C LEU A 209 16.62 7.62 4.01
N LEU A 210 17.18 6.67 3.26
CA LEU A 210 18.24 6.89 2.28
C LEU A 210 17.78 7.80 1.15
N PHE A 211 16.63 7.52 0.53
CA PHE A 211 16.13 8.36 -0.55
C PHE A 211 15.66 9.73 -0.05
N SER A 212 15.10 9.80 1.15
CA SER A 212 14.80 11.09 1.77
C SER A 212 16.07 11.91 1.99
N PHE A 213 17.16 11.28 2.45
CA PHE A 213 18.46 11.92 2.66
C PHE A 213 19.07 12.43 1.37
N ILE A 214 19.13 11.58 0.34
CA ILE A 214 19.62 11.95 -0.99
C ILE A 214 18.77 13.08 -1.58
N GLY A 215 17.44 12.97 -1.51
CA GLY A 215 16.53 13.98 -2.04
C GLY A 215 16.65 15.35 -1.34
N VAL A 216 16.98 15.36 -0.04
CA VAL A 216 17.24 16.61 0.69
C VAL A 216 18.60 17.19 0.32
N ASN A 217 19.65 16.37 0.28
CA ASN A 217 21.00 16.84 -0.07
C ASN A 217 21.11 17.30 -1.53
N ALA A 218 20.39 16.67 -2.45
CA ALA A 218 20.32 17.06 -3.85
C ALA A 218 19.44 18.31 -4.08
N GLY A 219 18.83 18.88 -3.04
CA GLY A 219 17.94 20.04 -3.17
C GLY A 219 16.58 19.75 -3.82
N LEU A 220 16.25 18.48 -4.08
CA LEU A 220 14.98 18.07 -4.71
C LEU A 220 13.79 18.17 -3.74
N CYS A 221 14.03 18.13 -2.43
CA CYS A 221 13.00 18.33 -1.43
C CYS A 221 13.55 18.85 -0.10
N ALA A 222 12.65 19.31 0.78
CA ALA A 222 13.02 19.77 2.12
C ALA A 222 12.39 18.89 3.21
N LEU A 223 13.12 18.72 4.31
CA LEU A 223 12.58 18.11 5.52
C LEU A 223 11.56 19.07 6.16
N PRO A 224 10.34 18.63 6.49
CA PRO A 224 9.35 19.51 7.11
C PRO A 224 9.84 20.08 8.44
N LYS A 225 9.61 21.38 8.71
CA LYS A 225 10.18 22.13 9.86
C LYS A 225 9.98 21.49 11.25
N LYS A 226 8.94 20.67 11.43
CA LYS A 226 8.62 19.98 12.70
C LYS A 226 9.17 18.55 12.78
N LEU A 227 9.75 18.04 11.70
CA LEU A 227 10.31 16.69 11.61
C LEU A 227 11.83 16.72 11.75
N LYS A 228 12.37 15.60 12.22
CA LYS A 228 13.79 15.31 12.37
C LYS A 228 14.03 13.97 11.69
N TRP A 229 15.26 13.67 11.29
CA TRP A 229 15.61 12.39 10.68
C TRP A 229 15.16 11.18 11.51
N LYS A 230 15.20 11.28 12.85
CA LYS A 230 14.66 10.25 13.75
C LYS A 230 13.15 9.99 13.52
N HIS A 231 12.35 11.03 13.28
CA HIS A 231 10.93 10.85 12.97
C HIS A 231 10.73 10.13 11.62
N ILE A 232 11.59 10.40 10.64
CA ILE A 232 11.53 9.75 9.32
C ILE A 232 11.90 8.27 9.44
N LEU A 233 12.93 7.93 10.21
CA LEU A 233 13.28 6.54 10.49
C LEU A 233 12.12 5.80 11.18
N GLY A 234 11.51 6.40 12.22
CA GLY A 234 10.37 5.80 12.89
C GLY A 234 9.13 5.67 11.99
N ALA A 235 8.88 6.63 11.11
CA ALA A 235 7.84 6.50 10.08
C ALA A 235 8.18 5.39 9.06
N GLY A 236 9.46 5.24 8.71
CA GLY A 236 9.91 4.16 7.84
C GLY A 236 9.73 2.77 8.45
N MET A 237 9.94 2.63 9.76
CA MET A 237 9.64 1.42 10.53
C MET A 237 8.14 1.10 10.51
N LEU A 238 7.27 2.09 10.77
CA LEU A 238 5.83 1.89 10.63
C LEU A 238 5.41 1.62 9.17
N GLY A 239 6.17 2.14 8.19
CA GLY A 239 6.00 1.82 6.78
C GLY A 239 6.27 0.35 6.43
N GLY A 240 7.02 -0.36 7.27
CA GLY A 240 7.24 -1.81 7.16
C GLY A 240 6.02 -2.67 7.54
N ILE A 241 4.94 -2.06 8.02
CA ILE A 241 3.70 -2.78 8.31
C ILE A 241 2.99 -3.04 6.97
N GLY A 242 3.27 -4.17 6.33
CA GLY A 242 2.66 -4.55 5.06
C GLY A 242 1.24 -5.12 5.19
N PHE A 243 1.01 -5.89 6.26
CA PHE A 243 -0.24 -6.59 6.62
C PHE A 243 -1.21 -6.83 5.44
N THR A 244 -2.36 -6.16 5.37
CA THR A 244 -3.40 -6.47 4.37
C THR A 244 -2.93 -6.25 2.94
N MET A 245 -2.18 -5.18 2.67
CA MET A 245 -1.72 -4.86 1.33
C MET A 245 -0.63 -5.83 0.85
N SER A 246 0.31 -6.23 1.70
CA SER A 246 1.28 -7.28 1.34
C SER A 246 0.61 -8.64 1.16
N ILE A 247 -0.36 -9.00 1.99
CA ILE A 247 -1.14 -10.25 1.83
C ILE A 247 -1.91 -10.24 0.50
N PHE A 248 -2.50 -9.09 0.15
CA PHE A 248 -3.17 -8.90 -1.12
C PHE A 248 -2.22 -9.11 -2.31
N ILE A 249 -0.99 -8.59 -2.23
CA ILE A 249 0.00 -8.81 -3.29
C ILE A 249 0.42 -10.28 -3.36
N THR A 250 0.58 -10.96 -2.22
CA THR A 250 0.94 -12.39 -2.18
C THR A 250 -0.04 -13.27 -2.96
N ILE A 251 -1.35 -13.06 -2.79
CA ILE A 251 -2.38 -13.86 -3.49
C ILE A 251 -2.45 -13.57 -4.99
N LEU A 252 -1.85 -12.46 -5.44
CA LEU A 252 -1.69 -12.14 -6.86
C LEU A 252 -0.36 -12.65 -7.40
N ALA A 253 0.68 -12.67 -6.56
CA ALA A 253 2.03 -13.04 -6.94
C ALA A 253 2.22 -14.55 -7.10
N PHE A 254 1.55 -15.33 -6.26
CA PHE A 254 1.74 -16.77 -6.19
C PHE A 254 0.45 -17.52 -6.48
N LYS A 255 0.59 -18.67 -7.13
CA LYS A 255 -0.50 -19.62 -7.39
C LYS A 255 -0.44 -20.83 -6.45
N ASP A 256 0.75 -21.12 -5.93
CA ASP A 256 1.00 -22.23 -5.03
C ASP A 256 0.44 -21.92 -3.63
N PRO A 257 -0.55 -22.70 -3.13
CA PRO A 257 -1.14 -22.48 -1.81
C PRO A 257 -0.11 -22.50 -0.67
N GLU A 258 0.92 -23.33 -0.77
CA GLU A 258 1.92 -23.50 0.29
C GLU A 258 2.80 -22.24 0.40
N ILE A 259 3.29 -21.74 -0.74
CA ILE A 259 4.06 -20.49 -0.80
C ILE A 259 3.22 -19.31 -0.30
N ILE A 260 1.92 -19.27 -0.62
CA ILE A 260 1.01 -18.23 -0.14
C ILE A 260 0.91 -18.28 1.39
N VAL A 261 0.73 -19.46 1.98
CA VAL A 261 0.63 -19.64 3.45
C VAL A 261 1.91 -19.17 4.14
N PHE A 262 3.08 -19.63 3.68
CA PHE A 262 4.37 -19.22 4.28
C PHE A 262 4.62 -17.72 4.11
N SER A 263 4.26 -17.15 2.96
CA SER A 263 4.36 -15.71 2.72
C SER A 263 3.46 -14.92 3.66
N LYS A 264 2.22 -15.37 3.90
CA LYS A 264 1.31 -14.73 4.86
C LYS A 264 1.88 -14.77 6.28
N ILE A 265 2.45 -15.89 6.72
CA ILE A 265 3.11 -16.00 8.03
C ILE A 265 4.30 -15.02 8.12
N ALA A 266 5.15 -14.98 7.09
CA ALA A 266 6.28 -14.05 7.02
C ALA A 266 5.84 -12.58 7.11
N ILE A 267 4.77 -12.20 6.40
CA ILE A 267 4.20 -10.84 6.44
C ILE A 267 3.67 -10.51 7.83
N LEU A 268 2.99 -11.45 8.50
CA LEU A 268 2.49 -11.25 9.87
C LEU A 268 3.64 -11.00 10.84
N ILE A 269 4.68 -11.84 10.80
CA ILE A 269 5.88 -11.68 11.63
C ILE A 269 6.54 -10.33 11.36
N ALA A 270 6.78 -10.00 10.09
CA ALA A 270 7.39 -8.74 9.68
C ALA A 270 6.57 -7.52 10.10
N SER A 271 5.23 -7.59 9.99
CA SER A 271 4.32 -6.49 10.36
C SER A 271 4.30 -6.27 11.87
N VAL A 272 4.31 -7.35 12.66
CA VAL A 272 4.40 -7.27 14.13
C VAL A 272 5.75 -6.68 14.54
N LEU A 273 6.87 -7.15 13.98
CA LEU A 273 8.20 -6.62 14.26
C LEU A 273 8.30 -5.13 13.89
N SER A 274 7.88 -4.77 12.69
CA SER A 274 7.88 -3.38 12.20
C SER A 274 7.00 -2.46 13.05
N GLY A 275 5.82 -2.94 13.44
CA GLY A 275 4.90 -2.23 14.34
C GLY A 275 5.48 -2.02 15.73
N ILE A 276 6.07 -3.06 16.34
CA ILE A 276 6.71 -2.97 17.66
C ILE A 276 7.91 -2.03 17.60
N PHE A 277 8.83 -2.23 16.66
CA PHE A 277 10.02 -1.39 16.53
C PHE A 277 9.65 0.07 16.25
N GLY A 278 8.74 0.32 15.32
CA GLY A 278 8.25 1.66 15.02
C GLY A 278 7.57 2.33 16.22
N PHE A 279 6.70 1.60 16.92
CA PHE A 279 6.02 2.11 18.12
C PHE A 279 7.01 2.44 19.24
N VAL A 280 7.86 1.49 19.61
CA VAL A 280 8.84 1.64 20.71
C VAL A 280 9.80 2.77 20.38
N TYR A 281 10.35 2.79 19.17
CA TYR A 281 11.28 3.83 18.73
C TYR A 281 10.64 5.23 18.77
N LEU A 282 9.46 5.39 18.16
CA LEU A 282 8.75 6.69 18.18
C LEU A 282 8.31 7.09 19.58
N LYS A 283 7.92 6.14 20.44
CA LYS A 283 7.59 6.43 21.84
C LYS A 283 8.77 7.07 22.57
N PHE A 284 10.00 6.56 22.38
CA PHE A 284 11.19 7.17 22.96
C PHE A 284 11.52 8.54 22.34
N ILE A 285 11.45 8.68 21.02
CA ILE A 285 11.80 9.92 20.32
C ILE A 285 10.80 11.06 20.59
N LEU A 286 9.51 10.75 20.66
CA LEU A 286 8.46 11.73 20.92
C LEU A 286 8.36 12.11 22.41
N THR A 287 9.10 11.43 23.29
CA THR A 287 9.15 11.74 24.72
C THR A 287 10.26 12.74 25.03
N ARG A 288 9.96 14.05 24.88
CA ARG A 288 10.38 15.20 25.73
C ARG A 288 10.34 16.52 24.95
N LYS A 289 9.39 17.38 25.33
CA LYS A 289 9.73 18.68 25.93
C LYS A 289 8.90 18.80 27.21
N LYS A 290 9.52 18.58 28.37
CA LYS A 290 9.08 19.29 29.57
C LYS A 290 9.31 20.76 29.20
N ILE A 291 8.23 21.50 29.03
CA ILE A 291 8.29 22.96 29.07
C ILE A 291 8.70 23.24 30.53
N LEU A 292 9.95 23.64 30.70
CA LEU A 292 10.42 24.32 31.92
C LEU A 292 9.74 25.68 31.98
#